data_AF-A0A5S4YKG8-F1
#
_entry.id   AF-A0A5S4YKG8-F1
#
_cell.length_a   1.000
_cell.length_b   1.000
_cell.length_c   1.000
_cell.angle_alpha   90.00
_cell.angle_beta   90.00
_cell.angle_gamma   90.00
#
_symmetry.space_group_name_H-M   'P 1'
#
loop_
_entity.id
_entity.type
_entity.pdbx_description
1 polymer ?
#
loop_
_entity_poly.entity_id
_entity_poly.type
_entity_poly.pdbx_seq_one_letter_code
_entity_poly.pdbx_strand_id
1 'polypeptide(L)'
;QVAAVAVARKLTVLCWHLLTNEEDYLWARPSLVAHKMRGMELQAGRAQKKGNTRGPAYAYNIKQLRDQEMHVAEQAQRRYEHFVEAWRPRPPKEKARGRLNPAGHR
;
A
#
# COMPACT_ATOMS: atom_id res chain seq x y z
N GLN A 1 -19.00 1.71 16.61
CA GLN A 1 -19.38 2.04 15.22
C GLN A 1 -18.55 3.20 14.63
N VAL A 2 -18.14 4.20 15.42
CA VAL A 2 -17.33 5.36 14.96
C VAL A 2 -16.03 4.97 14.23
N ALA A 3 -15.28 3.97 14.72
CA ALA A 3 -14.03 3.55 14.09
C ALA A 3 -14.21 3.00 12.66
N ALA A 4 -15.25 2.20 12.43
CA ALA A 4 -15.55 1.64 11.10
C ALA A 4 -15.88 2.77 10.10
N VAL A 5 -16.68 3.76 10.52
CA VAL A 5 -17.02 4.93 9.69
C VAL A 5 -15.77 5.75 9.36
N ALA A 6 -14.88 5.95 10.33
CA ALA A 6 -13.63 6.69 10.11
C ALA A 6 -12.72 5.98 9.08
N VAL A 7 -12.61 4.65 9.15
CA VAL A 7 -11.86 3.85 8.17
C VAL A 7 -12.51 3.92 6.80
N ALA A 8 -13.84 3.76 6.71
CA ALA A 8 -14.57 3.85 5.45
C ALA A 8 -14.32 5.21 4.77
N ARG A 9 -14.41 6.33 5.50
CA ARG A 9 -14.13 7.66 4.93
C ARG A 9 -12.70 7.78 4.40
N LYS A 10 -11.70 7.25 5.14
CA LYS A 10 -10.31 7.24 4.67
C LYS A 10 -10.14 6.41 3.41
N LEU A 11 -10.76 5.23 3.34
CA LEU A 11 -10.72 4.38 2.15
C LEU A 11 -11.41 5.04 0.95
N THR A 12 -12.56 5.69 1.14
CA THR A 12 -13.25 6.42 0.07
C THR A 12 -12.38 7.56 -0.48
N VAL A 13 -11.73 8.34 0.38
CA VAL A 13 -10.83 9.42 -0.04
C VAL A 13 -9.61 8.87 -0.79
N LEU A 14 -9.03 7.76 -0.33
CA LEU A 14 -7.93 7.10 -1.02
C LEU A 14 -8.35 6.61 -2.41
N CYS A 15 -9.50 5.92 -2.53
CA CYS A 15 -10.03 5.49 -3.81
C CYS A 15 -10.31 6.67 -4.74
N TRP A 16 -10.87 7.76 -4.21
CA TRP A 16 -11.09 9.00 -4.97
C TRP A 16 -9.79 9.51 -5.59
N HIS A 17 -8.73 9.67 -4.79
CA HIS A 17 -7.44 10.16 -5.29
C HIS A 17 -6.82 9.23 -6.35
N LEU A 18 -6.84 7.92 -6.12
CA LEU A 18 -6.33 6.95 -7.10
C LEU A 18 -7.08 7.06 -8.43
N LEU A 19 -8.42 7.23 -8.39
CA LEU A 19 -9.24 7.35 -9.59
C LEU A 19 -9.08 8.70 -10.28
N THR A 20 -8.99 9.81 -9.54
CA THR A 20 -8.85 11.15 -10.14
C THR A 20 -7.48 11.39 -10.75
N ASN A 21 -6.44 10.76 -10.19
CA ASN A 21 -5.07 10.93 -10.66
C ASN A 21 -4.67 9.85 -11.68
N GLU A 22 -5.55 8.89 -11.97
CA GLU A 22 -5.24 7.72 -12.82
C GLU A 22 -4.02 6.94 -12.32
N GLU A 23 -3.85 6.86 -11.00
CA GLU A 23 -2.72 6.20 -10.35
C GLU A 23 -3.10 4.81 -9.83
N ASP A 24 -2.22 3.85 -10.07
CA ASP A 24 -2.32 2.53 -9.46
C ASP A 24 -1.92 2.58 -7.99
N TYR A 25 -2.57 1.74 -7.17
CA TYR A 25 -2.19 1.59 -5.77
C TYR A 25 -0.75 1.10 -5.65
N LEU A 26 0.07 1.80 -4.87
CA LEU A 26 1.51 1.55 -4.77
C LEU A 26 1.89 0.10 -4.43
N TRP A 27 1.12 -0.55 -3.55
CA TRP A 27 1.34 -1.94 -3.14
C TRP A 27 0.38 -2.92 -3.84
N ALA A 28 -0.13 -2.55 -5.02
CA ALA A 28 -0.91 -3.44 -5.86
C ALA A 28 -0.06 -4.64 -6.27
N ARG A 29 -0.74 -5.78 -6.45
CA ARG A 29 -0.15 -7.00 -6.97
C ARG A 29 -0.45 -7.06 -8.47
N PRO A 30 0.48 -6.70 -9.36
CA PRO A 30 0.17 -6.42 -10.76
C PRO A 30 -0.39 -7.65 -11.48
N SER A 31 0.10 -8.86 -11.16
CA SER A 31 -0.46 -10.09 -11.73
C SER A 31 -1.92 -10.32 -11.33
N LEU A 32 -2.27 -10.07 -10.06
CA LEU A 32 -3.62 -10.21 -9.54
C LEU A 32 -4.57 -9.16 -10.14
N VAL A 33 -4.10 -7.91 -10.28
CA VAL A 33 -4.86 -6.84 -10.92
C VAL A 33 -5.15 -7.19 -12.37
N ALA A 34 -4.14 -7.61 -13.14
CA ALA A 34 -4.32 -8.04 -14.52
C ALA A 34 -5.31 -9.21 -14.65
N HIS A 35 -5.26 -10.17 -13.72
CA HIS A 35 -6.20 -11.30 -13.67
C HIS A 35 -7.64 -10.84 -13.41
N LYS A 36 -7.86 -9.98 -12.42
CA LYS A 36 -9.19 -9.44 -12.09
C LYS A 36 -9.75 -8.57 -13.21
N MET A 37 -8.94 -7.68 -13.76
CA MET A 37 -9.30 -6.84 -14.90
C MET A 37 -9.71 -7.72 -16.07
N ARG A 38 -8.95 -8.79 -16.37
CA ARG A 38 -9.32 -9.70 -17.45
C ARG A 38 -10.66 -10.41 -17.20
N GLY A 39 -10.93 -10.82 -15.96
CA GLY A 39 -12.22 -11.40 -15.60
C GLY A 39 -13.37 -10.43 -15.86
N MET A 40 -13.20 -9.17 -15.46
CA MET A 40 -14.19 -8.11 -15.68
C MET A 40 -14.39 -7.80 -17.17
N GLU A 41 -13.31 -7.74 -17.95
CA GLU A 41 -13.38 -7.56 -19.41
C GLU A 41 -14.22 -8.66 -20.09
N LEU A 42 -14.02 -9.91 -19.68
CA LEU A 42 -14.78 -11.04 -20.22
C LEU A 42 -16.26 -10.95 -19.86
N GLN A 43 -16.58 -10.54 -18.63
CA GLN A 43 -17.96 -10.28 -18.20
C GLN A 43 -18.60 -9.12 -18.97
N ALA A 44 -17.82 -8.12 -19.35
CA ALA A 44 -18.23 -7.01 -20.20
C ALA A 44 -18.35 -7.38 -21.70
N GLY A 45 -18.20 -8.66 -22.06
CA GLY A 45 -18.35 -9.15 -23.43
C GLY A 45 -17.12 -8.93 -24.33
N ARG A 46 -15.97 -8.54 -23.77
CA ARG A 46 -14.73 -8.48 -24.55
C ARG A 46 -14.38 -9.87 -25.08
N ALA A 47 -13.93 -9.94 -26.33
CA ALA A 47 -13.58 -11.21 -26.96
C ALA A 47 -12.55 -12.00 -26.14
N GLN A 48 -12.76 -13.31 -26.04
CA GLN A 48 -11.78 -14.20 -25.45
C GLN A 48 -10.59 -14.33 -26.41
N LYS A 49 -9.39 -13.93 -25.97
CA LYS A 49 -8.16 -14.18 -26.73
C LYS A 49 -7.85 -15.68 -26.68
N LYS A 50 -8.11 -16.39 -27.78
CA LYS A 50 -7.81 -17.82 -27.95
C LYS A 50 -6.48 -17.96 -28.69
N GLY A 51 -5.59 -18.82 -28.20
CA GLY A 51 -4.29 -19.09 -28.84
C GLY A 51 -3.22 -19.54 -27.85
N ASN A 52 -2.02 -19.87 -28.37
CA ASN A 52 -0.86 -20.29 -27.57
C ASN A 52 -0.13 -19.11 -26.89
N THR A 53 -0.49 -17.86 -27.23
CA THR A 53 0.13 -16.66 -26.65
C THR A 53 -0.44 -16.36 -25.28
N ARG A 54 0.41 -16.41 -24.26
CA ARG A 54 0.05 -16.06 -22.88
C ARG A 54 -0.17 -14.55 -22.75
N GLY A 55 -1.35 -14.15 -22.30
CA GLY A 55 -1.67 -12.75 -22.02
C GLY A 55 -1.14 -12.26 -20.67
N PRO A 56 -1.20 -10.94 -20.38
CA PRO A 56 -0.70 -10.36 -19.13
C PRO A 56 -1.35 -10.94 -17.87
N ALA A 57 -2.62 -11.35 -17.94
CA ALA A 57 -3.33 -12.03 -16.86
C ALA A 57 -2.77 -13.43 -16.51
N TYR A 58 -1.99 -14.05 -17.41
CA TYR A 58 -1.41 -15.37 -17.18
C TYR A 58 -0.36 -15.36 -16.05
N ALA A 59 0.31 -14.23 -15.85
CA ALA A 59 1.31 -14.03 -14.80
C ALA A 59 0.80 -14.50 -13.42
N TYR A 60 -0.49 -14.28 -13.13
CA TYR A 60 -1.10 -14.68 -11.87
C TYR A 60 -1.14 -16.19 -11.64
N ASN A 61 -1.16 -16.99 -12.72
CA ASN A 61 -1.17 -18.45 -12.65
C ASN A 61 0.21 -19.04 -12.31
N ILE A 62 1.27 -18.24 -12.41
CA ILE A 62 2.62 -18.65 -12.05
C ILE A 62 2.77 -18.51 -10.52
N LYS A 63 2.78 -19.63 -9.80
CA LYS A 63 2.86 -19.65 -8.33
C LYS A 63 4.06 -18.85 -7.81
N GLN A 64 5.24 -19.05 -8.40
CA GLN A 64 6.46 -18.35 -8.00
C GLN A 64 6.31 -16.82 -8.06
N LEU A 65 5.69 -16.29 -9.12
CA LEU A 65 5.47 -14.86 -9.28
C LEU A 65 4.43 -14.35 -8.27
N ARG A 66 3.35 -15.10 -8.06
CA ARG A 66 2.32 -14.77 -7.07
C ARG A 66 2.88 -14.70 -5.65
N ASP A 67 3.78 -15.63 -5.31
CA ASP A 67 4.45 -15.70 -4.01
C ASP A 67 5.44 -14.54 -3.84
N GLN A 68 6.23 -14.21 -4.89
CA GLN A 68 7.12 -13.04 -4.89
C GLN A 68 6.35 -11.72 -4.65
N GLU A 69 5.24 -11.51 -5.36
CA GLU A 69 4.38 -10.33 -5.14
C GLU A 69 3.79 -10.30 -3.73
N MET A 70 3.45 -11.46 -3.17
CA MET A 70 2.94 -11.57 -1.80
C MET A 70 4.02 -11.18 -0.78
N HIS A 71 5.26 -11.65 -0.96
CA HIS A 71 6.37 -11.31 -0.08
C HIS A 71 6.69 -9.81 -0.06
N VAL A 72 6.57 -9.12 -1.20
CA VAL A 72 6.74 -7.66 -1.26
C VAL A 72 5.64 -6.96 -0.44
N ALA A 73 4.38 -7.41 -0.56
CA ALA A 73 3.27 -6.86 0.23
C ALA A 73 3.45 -7.14 1.74
N GLU A 74 3.90 -8.33 2.12
CA GLU A 74 4.22 -8.69 3.51
C GLU A 74 5.34 -7.82 4.10
N GLN A 75 6.37 -7.52 3.31
CA GLN A 75 7.44 -6.61 3.75
C GLN A 75 6.92 -5.18 3.94
N ALA A 76 6.06 -4.70 3.06
CA ALA A 76 5.41 -3.40 3.20
C ALA A 76 4.54 -3.34 4.47
N GLN A 77 3.78 -4.40 4.76
CA GLN A 77 2.98 -4.49 5.98
C GLN A 77 3.86 -4.45 7.23
N ARG A 78 4.92 -5.27 7.31
CA ARG A 78 5.85 -5.26 8.45
C ARG A 78 6.47 -3.88 8.70
N ARG A 79 6.84 -3.17 7.63
CA ARG A 79 7.34 -1.79 7.74
C ARG A 79 6.28 -0.84 8.29
N TYR A 80 5.02 -0.97 7.85
CA TYR A 80 3.92 -0.18 8.36
C TYR A 80 3.63 -0.48 9.84
N GLU A 81 3.67 -1.76 10.25
CA GLU A 81 3.51 -2.17 11.65
C GLU A 81 4.57 -1.52 12.55
N HIS A 82 5.85 -1.59 12.16
CA HIS A 82 6.93 -0.92 12.90
C HIS A 82 6.76 0.61 12.93
N PHE A 83 6.31 1.22 11.82
CA PHE A 83 6.04 2.65 11.78
C PHE A 83 4.93 3.06 12.74
N VAL A 84 3.84 2.29 12.80
CA VAL A 84 2.72 2.53 13.70
C VAL A 84 3.08 2.24 15.15
N GLU A 85 3.88 1.21 15.42
CA GLU A 85 4.37 0.90 16.77
C GLU A 85 5.24 2.05 17.33
N ALA A 86 6.10 2.62 16.49
CA ALA A 86 6.91 3.77 16.85
C ALA A 86 6.09 5.08 16.96
N TRP A 87 4.85 5.11 16.48
CA TRP A 87 4.03 6.31 16.43
C TRP A 87 3.57 6.73 17.83
N ARG A 88 3.90 7.98 18.22
CA ARG A 88 3.48 8.59 19.48
C ARG A 88 2.55 9.78 19.21
N PRO A 89 1.34 9.81 19.78
CA PRO A 89 0.39 10.90 19.54
C PRO A 89 0.84 12.25 20.13
N ARG A 90 1.79 12.24 21.07
CA ARG A 90 2.43 13.43 21.65
C ARG A 90 3.94 13.26 21.58
N PRO A 91 4.70 14.25 21.07
CA PRO A 91 6.16 14.19 21.13
C PRO A 91 6.61 14.14 22.60
N PRO A 92 7.72 13.46 22.92
CA PRO A 92 8.29 13.50 24.27
C PRO A 92 8.55 14.96 24.65
N LYS A 93 8.17 15.37 25.88
CA LYS A 93 8.57 16.68 26.40
C LYS A 93 10.09 16.73 26.38
N GLU A 94 10.65 17.61 25.56
CA GLU A 94 12.07 17.90 25.56
C GLU A 94 12.43 18.29 26.99
N LYS A 95 13.21 17.44 27.68
CA LYS A 95 13.85 17.89 28.93
C LYS A 95 14.78 19.00 28.46
N ALA A 96 14.42 20.25 28.77
CA ALA A 96 15.26 21.41 28.53
C ALA A 96 16.68 21.02 28.92
N ARG A 97 17.54 20.75 27.92
CA ARG A 97 18.96 20.52 28.15
C ARG A 97 19.43 21.83 28.73
N GLY A 98 19.60 21.86 30.05
CA GLY A 98 20.12 23.02 30.76
C GLY A 98 21.35 23.45 30.00
N ARG A 99 21.33 24.67 29.47
CA ARG A 99 22.50 25.31 28.90
C ARG A 99 23.54 25.34 30.01
N LEU A 100 24.46 24.37 30.00
CA LEU A 100 25.68 24.42 30.80
C LEU A 100 26.54 25.50 30.16
N ASN A 101 26.44 26.71 30.68
CA ASN A 101 27.51 27.69 30.63
C ASN A 101 27.56 28.33 32.03
N PRO A 102 28.61 28.05 32.81
CA PRO A 102 29.23 29.08 33.61
C PRO A 102 30.50 29.53 32.89
N ALA A 103 30.61 30.85 32.84
CA ALA A 103 31.60 31.63 32.14
C ALA A 103 33.04 31.26 32.53
N GLY A 104 33.93 31.29 31.53
CA GLY A 104 35.32 31.62 31.80
C GLY A 104 35.39 33.03 32.37
N HIS A 105 35.90 33.17 33.59
CA HIS A 105 36.61 34.37 34.02
C HIS A 105 37.42 34.12 35.30
N ARG A 106 38.75 34.09 35.11
CA ARG A 106 39.85 34.68 35.90
C ARG A 106 41.06 33.77 35.90
#